data_AF-A0A920TLU2-F1
#
_entry.id   AF-A0A920TLU2-F1
#
_cell.length_a   1.000
_cell.length_b   1.000
_cell.length_c   1.000
_cell.angle_alpha   90.00
_cell.angle_beta   90.00
_cell.angle_gamma   90.00
#
_symmetry.space_group_name_H-M   'P 1'
#
loop_
_entity.id
_entity.type
_entity.pdbx_description
1 polymer ?
#
loop_
_entity_poly.entity_id
_entity_poly.type
_entity_poly.pdbx_seq_one_letter_code
_entity_poly.pdbx_strand_id
1 'polypeptide(L)'
;MFTGGRGWGKKKSPAKPPNGHELMQKGTAEDRYSDLEFDGKYLFDKVTDVYYSATVHEEDQFSTFACSRYGYLYYKMAEEYNNPCKKFFVLQML
;
A
#
# COMPACT_ATOMS: atom_id res chain seq x y z
N MET A 1 25.94 25.01 -25.62
CA MET A 1 25.27 23.69 -25.48
C MET A 1 25.40 23.26 -24.01
N PHE A 2 24.41 23.61 -23.19
CA PHE A 2 24.46 23.51 -21.73
C PHE A 2 23.14 22.90 -21.22
N THR A 3 22.86 21.68 -21.63
CA THR A 3 21.87 20.85 -20.95
C THR A 3 22.50 19.48 -20.81
N GLY A 4 22.89 19.14 -19.58
CA GLY A 4 23.42 17.84 -19.19
C GLY A 4 22.35 16.77 -19.34
N GLY A 5 22.07 16.41 -20.60
CA GLY A 5 21.18 15.33 -20.97
C GLY A 5 21.62 14.07 -20.23
N ARG A 6 20.73 13.53 -19.41
CA ARG A 6 20.92 12.24 -18.75
C ARG A 6 20.78 11.15 -19.81
N GLY A 7 21.86 10.97 -20.58
CA GLY A 7 22.07 9.82 -21.43
C GLY A 7 22.01 8.55 -20.60
N TRP A 8 21.38 7.52 -21.15
CA TRP A 8 21.33 6.19 -20.58
C TRP A 8 22.75 5.61 -20.56
N GLY A 9 23.45 5.77 -19.44
CA GLY A 9 24.83 5.33 -19.28
C GLY A 9 25.15 5.10 -17.81
N LYS A 10 25.23 3.84 -17.42
CA LYS A 10 25.65 3.35 -16.09
C LYS A 10 24.93 4.02 -14.91
N LYS A 11 23.63 3.76 -14.77
CA LYS A 11 23.06 3.75 -13.42
C LYS A 11 23.82 2.63 -12.69
N LYS A 12 24.61 2.96 -11.65
CA LYS A 12 24.86 1.98 -10.59
C LYS A 12 23.49 1.40 -10.29
N SER A 13 23.27 0.10 -10.51
CA SER A 13 22.04 -0.54 -10.05
C SER A 13 21.92 -0.10 -8.60
N PRO A 14 20.92 0.73 -8.24
CA PRO A 14 20.89 1.24 -6.88
C PRO A 14 20.86 -0.01 -5.99
N ALA A 15 21.72 -0.01 -4.97
CA ALA A 15 21.62 -0.99 -3.91
C ALA A 15 20.14 -1.16 -3.55
N LYS A 16 19.72 -2.41 -3.31
CA LYS A 16 18.31 -2.79 -3.13
C LYS A 16 17.56 -1.68 -2.38
N PRO A 17 16.53 -1.06 -2.97
CA PRO A 17 15.88 0.08 -2.35
C PRO A 17 15.35 -0.32 -0.96
N PRO A 18 15.38 0.60 0.00
CA PRO A 18 14.81 0.35 1.33
C PRO A 18 13.35 -0.06 1.21
N ASN A 19 12.86 -0.83 2.19
CA ASN A 19 11.47 -1.24 2.19
C ASN A 19 10.58 0.01 2.33
N GLY A 20 9.41 0.04 1.70
CA GLY A 20 8.57 1.25 1.65
C GLY A 20 8.20 1.84 3.03
N HIS A 21 8.04 0.99 4.05
CA HIS A 21 7.76 1.43 5.41
C HIS A 21 8.96 2.11 6.12
N GLU A 22 10.20 1.83 5.70
CA GLU A 22 11.40 2.45 6.26
C GLU A 22 11.48 3.95 5.92
N LEU A 23 10.78 4.37 4.87
CA LEU A 23 10.64 5.76 4.45
C LEU A 23 9.48 6.50 5.15
N MET A 24 8.66 5.79 5.92
CA MET A 24 7.52 6.38 6.62
C MET A 24 7.94 6.93 7.98
N GLN A 25 7.28 8.00 8.42
CA GLN A 25 7.42 8.49 9.79
C GLN A 25 6.87 7.43 10.75
N LYS A 26 7.65 7.10 11.79
CA LYS A 26 7.21 6.20 12.87
C LYS A 26 6.23 6.93 13.79
N GLY A 27 5.21 6.21 14.23
CA GLY A 27 4.16 6.70 15.11
C GLY A 27 2.75 6.54 14.54
N THR A 28 1.76 6.75 15.40
CA THR A 28 0.35 6.75 15.02
C THR A 28 0.00 8.06 14.31
N ALA A 29 0.05 8.07 12.98
CA ALA A 29 -0.55 9.14 12.21
C ALA A 29 -2.08 9.13 12.43
N GLU A 30 -2.63 10.32 12.72
CA GLU A 30 -4.07 10.53 12.82
C GLU A 30 -4.77 10.09 11.53
N ASP A 31 -5.97 9.56 11.68
CA ASP A 31 -6.75 9.14 10.52
C ASP A 31 -7.31 10.38 9.82
N ARG A 32 -6.71 10.71 8.67
CA ARG A 32 -7.10 11.84 7.82
C ARG A 32 -8.55 11.77 7.32
N TYR A 33 -9.17 10.60 7.39
CA TYR A 33 -10.50 10.33 6.86
C TYR A 33 -11.52 10.05 7.96
N SER A 34 -11.16 10.23 9.23
CA SER A 34 -12.05 9.94 10.37
C SER A 34 -13.34 10.76 10.37
N ASP A 35 -13.29 12.00 9.87
CA ASP A 35 -14.45 12.89 9.79
C ASP A 35 -15.23 12.78 8.46
N LEU A 36 -14.84 11.87 7.56
CA LEU A 36 -15.55 11.70 6.28
C LEU A 36 -16.74 10.77 6.44
N GLU A 37 -17.90 11.24 5.98
CA GLU A 37 -19.10 10.42 5.81
C GLU A 37 -19.18 9.90 4.37
N PHE A 38 -19.30 8.58 4.22
CA PHE A 38 -19.48 7.92 2.93
C PHE A 38 -20.98 7.89 2.57
N ASP A 39 -21.38 8.67 1.56
CA ASP A 39 -22.78 8.88 1.17
C ASP A 39 -23.30 7.84 0.15
N GLY A 40 -22.41 7.01 -0.41
CA GLY A 40 -22.76 6.01 -1.43
C GLY A 40 -23.23 6.60 -2.76
N LYS A 41 -23.02 7.90 -3.00
CA LYS A 41 -23.40 8.60 -4.23
C LYS A 41 -22.22 9.34 -4.85
N TYR A 42 -21.54 10.18 -4.05
CA TYR A 42 -20.34 10.90 -4.45
C TYR A 42 -19.09 10.28 -3.82
N LEU A 43 -19.17 9.90 -2.54
CA LEU A 43 -18.10 9.26 -1.80
C LEU A 43 -18.50 7.82 -1.47
N PHE A 44 -17.75 6.87 -2.01
CA PHE A 44 -17.94 5.45 -1.79
C PHE A 44 -16.93 4.94 -0.77
N ASP A 45 -17.36 4.01 0.07
CA ASP A 45 -16.45 3.25 0.92
C ASP A 45 -15.62 2.28 0.06
N LYS A 46 -14.51 1.79 0.63
CA LYS A 46 -13.59 0.92 -0.10
C LYS A 46 -14.25 -0.38 -0.60
N VAL A 47 -15.23 -0.93 0.13
CA VAL A 47 -15.87 -2.20 -0.26
C VAL A 47 -16.75 -1.98 -1.48
N THR A 48 -17.50 -0.87 -1.52
CA THR A 48 -18.32 -0.52 -2.69
C THR A 48 -17.47 -0.24 -3.93
N ASP A 49 -16.32 0.44 -3.78
CA ASP A 49 -15.36 0.65 -4.88
C ASP A 49 -14.85 -0.69 -5.45
N VAL A 50 -14.49 -1.63 -4.57
CA VAL A 50 -14.10 -3.00 -4.96
C VAL A 50 -15.24 -3.73 -5.65
N TYR A 51 -16.46 -3.66 -5.13
CA TYR A 51 -17.62 -4.30 -5.74
C TYR A 51 -17.85 -3.83 -7.19
N TYR A 52 -17.77 -2.52 -7.43
CA TYR A 52 -17.92 -1.96 -8.78
C TYR A 52 -16.72 -2.21 -9.70
N SER A 53 -15.57 -2.60 -9.16
CA SER A 53 -14.42 -3.05 -9.97
C SER A 53 -14.63 -4.43 -10.61
N ALA A 54 -15.63 -5.20 -10.16
CA ALA A 54 -15.92 -6.56 -10.62
C ALA A 54 -14.69 -7.51 -10.54
N THR A 55 -13.79 -7.25 -9.60
CA THR A 55 -12.62 -8.08 -9.36
C THR A 55 -13.04 -9.35 -8.62
N VAL A 56 -12.73 -10.51 -9.20
CA VAL A 56 -13.03 -11.83 -8.63
C VAL A 56 -11.87 -12.78 -8.89
N HIS A 57 -11.65 -13.68 -7.94
CA HIS A 57 -10.67 -14.74 -8.00
C HIS A 57 -11.35 -16.06 -7.61
N GLU A 58 -10.92 -17.17 -8.21
CA GLU A 58 -11.26 -18.51 -7.70
C GLU A 58 -10.78 -18.62 -6.25
N GLU A 59 -11.63 -19.02 -5.31
CA GLU A 59 -11.26 -19.06 -3.88
C GLU A 59 -10.31 -20.22 -3.56
N ASP A 60 -10.46 -21.36 -4.24
CA ASP A 60 -9.63 -22.55 -4.07
C ASP A 60 -8.35 -22.49 -4.92
N GLN A 61 -7.67 -21.34 -4.89
CA GLN A 61 -6.37 -21.14 -5.51
C GLN A 61 -5.36 -20.61 -4.49
N PHE A 62 -4.08 -20.91 -4.72
CA PHE A 62 -3.02 -20.34 -3.89
C PHE A 62 -2.94 -18.82 -4.05
N SER A 63 -2.79 -18.09 -2.94
CA SER A 63 -2.65 -16.63 -2.98
C SER A 63 -1.43 -16.22 -3.81
N THR A 64 -1.65 -15.41 -4.84
CA THR A 64 -0.56 -14.83 -5.65
C THR A 64 0.29 -13.83 -4.86
N PHE A 65 -0.28 -13.25 -3.79
CA PHE A 65 0.43 -12.39 -2.85
C PHE A 65 1.21 -13.23 -1.83
N ALA A 66 2.53 -13.27 -1.98
CA ALA A 66 3.42 -13.93 -1.04
C ALA A 66 3.95 -12.93 0.00
N CYS A 67 3.61 -13.14 1.28
CA CYS A 67 4.24 -12.42 2.37
C CYS A 67 5.39 -13.24 2.97
N SER A 68 6.60 -12.68 2.96
CA SER A 68 7.78 -13.39 3.50
C SER A 68 7.87 -13.38 5.03
N ARG A 69 7.15 -12.48 5.72
CA ARG A 69 7.31 -12.23 7.16
C ARG A 69 5.99 -11.85 7.85
N TYR A 70 5.11 -12.83 8.04
CA TYR A 70 3.80 -12.62 8.67
C TYR A 70 3.87 -12.00 10.08
N GLY A 71 4.78 -12.47 10.95
CA GLY A 71 4.91 -11.94 12.32
C GLY A 71 5.40 -10.48 12.37
N TYR A 72 6.17 -10.04 11.37
CA TYR A 72 6.61 -8.65 11.27
C TYR A 72 5.45 -7.70 10.93
N LEU A 73 4.53 -8.15 10.06
CA LEU A 73 3.33 -7.41 9.70
C LEU A 73 2.30 -7.33 10.84
N TYR A 74 2.12 -8.41 11.61
CA TYR A 74 1.08 -8.44 12.62
C TYR A 74 1.41 -7.59 13.85
N TYR A 75 2.66 -7.66 14.33
CA TYR A 75 3.06 -7.00 15.57
C TYR A 75 3.83 -5.69 15.31
N LYS A 76 4.99 -5.76 14.66
CA LYS A 76 5.89 -4.59 14.51
C LYS A 76 5.33 -3.49 13.59
N MET A 77 4.76 -3.86 12.44
CA MET A 77 4.14 -2.88 11.52
C MET A 77 2.91 -2.20 12.14
N ALA A 78 2.13 -2.92 12.94
CA ALA A 78 0.95 -2.37 13.60
C ALA A 78 1.35 -1.36 14.68
N GLU A 79 2.34 -1.70 15.51
CA GLU A 79 2.83 -0.85 16.59
C GLU A 79 3.61 0.38 16.08
N GLU A 80 4.54 0.19 15.13
CA GLU A 80 5.45 1.27 14.72
C GLU A 80 4.85 2.20 13.65
N TYR A 81 3.95 1.67 12.81
CA TYR A 81 3.48 2.35 11.59
C TYR A 81 1.95 2.37 11.44
N ASN A 82 1.20 1.91 12.45
CA ASN A 82 -0.27 1.82 12.40
C ASN A 82 -0.79 1.07 11.16
N ASN A 83 -0.14 -0.05 10.85
CA ASN A 83 -0.49 -0.97 9.76
C ASN A 83 -0.73 -0.28 8.40
N PRO A 84 0.34 0.21 7.74
CA PRO A 84 0.23 1.01 6.53
C PRO A 84 -0.40 0.26 5.35
N CYS A 85 -0.30 -1.07 5.33
CA CYS A 85 -0.92 -1.92 4.32
C CYS A 85 -2.44 -1.71 4.23
N LYS A 86 -3.16 -1.58 5.35
CA LYS A 86 -4.61 -1.32 5.36
C LYS A 86 -4.99 0.04 4.77
N LYS A 87 -4.06 1.00 4.82
CA LYS A 87 -4.29 2.36 4.33
C LYS A 87 -3.97 2.48 2.84
N PHE A 88 -2.87 1.87 2.38
CA PHE A 88 -2.42 1.95 0.99
C PHE A 88 -3.11 0.95 0.06
N PHE A 89 -3.49 -0.23 0.55
CA PHE A 89 -4.27 -1.14 -0.28
C PHE A 89 -5.67 -0.57 -0.47
N VAL A 90 -6.05 -0.45 -1.74
CA VAL A 90 -7.41 -0.10 -2.18
C VAL A 90 -8.36 -1.27 -1.96
N LEU A 91 -7.86 -2.50 -2.11
CA LEU A 91 -8.55 -3.74 -1.81
C LEU A 91 -8.29 -4.17 -0.36
N GLN A 92 -9.36 -4.28 0.41
CA GLN A 92 -9.33 -4.98 1.69
C GLN A 92 -9.58 -6.46 1.41
N MET A 93 -8.52 -7.27 1.45
CA MET A 93 -8.65 -8.73 1.39
C MET A 93 -9.35 -9.21 2.68
N LEU A 94 -10.42 -9.99 2.52
CA LEU A 94 -11.19 -10.65 3.60
C LEU A 94 -10.43 -11.87 4.14
#